data_AF-A0A8S2Z6C7-F1
#
_entry.id   AF-A0A8S2Z6C7-F1
#
_cell.length_a   1.000
_cell.length_b   1.000
_cell.length_c   1.000
_cell.angle_alpha   90.00
_cell.angle_beta   90.00
_cell.angle_gamma   90.00
#
_symmetry.space_group_name_H-M   'P 1'
#
loop_
_entity.id
_entity.type
_entity.pdbx_description
1 polymer ?
#
loop_
_entity_poly.entity_id
_entity_poly.type
_entity_poly.pdbx_seq_one_letter_code
_entity_poly.pdbx_strand_id
1 'polypeptide(L)'
;MNIVVHQLLMPGSPTFTVLHLSDIHIDFSYKPGSQTECTQPLCCREGEPAPGHAGAGFWGDLHSCDIPYWTAEKILQYAAALEK
;
A
#
# COMPACT_ATOMS: atom_id res chain seq x y z
N MET A 1 -26.49 14.71 10.93
CA MET A 1 -27.20 13.99 9.85
C MET A 1 -27.56 12.63 10.40
N ASN A 2 -28.83 12.45 10.82
CA ASN A 2 -29.26 11.20 11.44
C ASN A 2 -29.81 10.29 10.34
N ILE A 3 -29.11 9.19 10.07
CA ILE A 3 -29.65 8.11 9.26
C ILE A 3 -30.44 7.21 10.21
N VAL A 4 -31.76 7.26 10.12
CA VAL A 4 -32.63 6.23 10.69
C VAL A 4 -32.62 5.07 9.69
N VAL A 5 -31.89 3.99 9.98
CA VAL A 5 -31.98 2.76 9.18
C VAL A 5 -33.17 1.94 9.68
N HIS A 6 -34.34 2.16 9.09
CA HIS A 6 -35.45 1.21 9.17
C HIS A 6 -35.33 0.23 8.00
N GLN A 7 -34.45 -0.75 8.12
CA GLN A 7 -34.58 -2.07 7.48
C GLN A 7 -33.56 -3.01 8.13
N LEU A 8 -34.02 -3.84 9.07
CA LEU A 8 -33.23 -4.97 9.55
C LEU A 8 -33.09 -5.94 8.36
N LEU A 9 -31.90 -5.99 7.76
CA LEU A 9 -31.57 -6.98 6.73
C LEU A 9 -31.96 -8.37 7.24
N MET A 10 -32.79 -9.09 6.49
CA MET A 10 -33.19 -10.44 6.87
C MET A 10 -31.98 -11.38 6.72
N PRO A 11 -31.79 -12.37 7.61
CA PRO A 11 -30.81 -13.43 7.40
C PRO A 11 -30.98 -14.05 6.02
N GLY A 12 -29.89 -14.12 5.24
CA GLY A 12 -29.91 -14.64 3.87
C GLY A 12 -30.24 -13.62 2.77
N SER A 13 -30.36 -12.32 3.09
CA SER A 13 -30.43 -11.28 2.07
C SER A 13 -29.18 -11.30 1.17
N PRO A 14 -29.30 -11.10 -0.16
CA PRO A 14 -28.16 -11.02 -1.06
C PRO A 14 -27.15 -9.96 -0.59
N THR A 15 -25.88 -10.32 -0.61
CA THR A 15 -24.77 -9.40 -0.33
C THR A 15 -23.96 -9.17 -1.60
N PHE A 16 -23.28 -8.03 -1.66
CA PHE A 16 -22.27 -7.76 -2.67
C PHE A 16 -20.97 -7.41 -1.96
N THR A 17 -19.85 -7.75 -2.59
CA THR A 17 -18.51 -7.44 -2.10
C THR A 17 -17.96 -6.29 -2.92
N VAL A 18 -17.42 -5.27 -2.26
CA VAL A 18 -16.77 -4.12 -2.92
C VAL A 18 -15.32 -4.08 -2.50
N LEU A 19 -14.42 -4.11 -3.49
CA LEU A 19 -13.01 -3.79 -3.29
C LEU A 19 -12.84 -2.27 -3.29
N HIS A 20 -12.25 -1.72 -2.23
CA HIS A 20 -11.92 -0.30 -2.12
C HIS A 20 -10.41 -0.14 -1.97
N LEU A 21 -9.77 0.42 -2.99
CA LEU A 21 -8.35 0.76 -3.01
C LEU A 21 -8.22 2.27 -3.26
N SER A 22 -7.28 2.90 -2.59
CA SER A 22 -6.94 4.31 -2.77
C SER A 22 -5.44 4.50 -2.59
N ASP A 23 -4.90 5.59 -3.16
CA ASP A 23 -3.55 6.08 -2.85
C ASP A 23 -2.44 5.00 -2.97
N ILE A 24 -2.49 4.19 -4.02
CA ILE A 24 -1.55 3.06 -4.18
C ILE A 24 -0.09 3.53 -4.25
N HIS A 25 0.17 4.75 -4.73
CA HIS A 25 1.49 5.41 -4.70
C HIS A 25 2.65 4.50 -5.13
N ILE A 26 2.67 4.16 -6.42
CA ILE A 26 3.67 3.28 -7.01
C ILE A 26 4.88 4.09 -7.48
N ASP A 27 6.06 3.70 -7.01
CA ASP A 27 7.33 4.24 -7.47
C ASP A 27 8.12 3.20 -8.29
N PHE A 28 8.17 3.42 -9.61
CA PHE A 28 8.98 2.60 -10.52
C PHE A 28 10.49 2.78 -10.34
N SER A 29 10.92 3.83 -9.63
CA SER A 29 12.33 4.06 -9.29
C SER A 29 12.72 3.50 -7.92
N TYR A 30 11.79 2.85 -7.21
CA TYR A 30 12.07 2.29 -5.89
C TYR A 30 13.20 1.25 -5.96
N LYS A 31 14.20 1.40 -5.10
CA LYS A 31 15.41 0.56 -5.09
C LYS A 31 15.69 0.04 -3.68
N PRO A 32 15.55 -1.28 -3.44
CA PRO A 32 15.93 -1.88 -2.17
C PRO A 32 17.39 -1.58 -1.80
N GLY A 33 17.63 -1.36 -0.51
CA GLY A 33 18.94 -1.01 0.05
C GLY A 33 19.35 0.45 -0.15
N SER A 34 18.58 1.25 -0.89
CA SER A 34 18.88 2.68 -1.06
C SER A 34 18.61 3.51 0.20
N GLN A 35 19.02 4.77 0.17
CA GLN A 35 18.85 5.69 1.28
C GLN A 35 17.36 5.97 1.57
N THR A 36 16.95 5.79 2.83
CA THR A 36 15.58 5.99 3.31
C THR A 36 15.35 7.37 3.90
N GLU A 37 16.38 7.95 4.52
CA GLU A 37 16.39 9.31 5.07
C GLU A 37 17.19 10.24 4.16
N CYS A 38 16.50 10.97 3.29
CA CYS A 38 17.10 11.90 2.33
C CYS A 38 16.49 13.31 2.48
N THR A 39 17.10 14.32 1.84
CA THR A 39 16.59 15.70 1.87
C THR A 39 15.54 15.99 0.78
N GLN A 40 15.22 14.99 -0.04
CA GLN A 40 14.22 15.08 -1.10
C GLN A 40 12.83 14.78 -0.53
N PRO A 41 11.74 15.25 -1.18
CA PRO A 41 10.38 14.93 -0.74
C PRO A 41 10.03 13.43 -0.87
N LEU A 42 10.81 12.65 -1.63
CA LEU A 42 10.65 11.22 -1.81
C LEU A 42 12.02 10.53 -1.86
N CYS A 43 12.23 9.54 -1.00
CA CYS A 43 13.47 8.78 -0.87
C CYS A 43 13.32 7.37 -1.47
N CYS A 44 14.20 6.42 -1.08
CA CYS A 44 14.16 5.02 -1.51
C CYS A 44 14.42 4.74 -3.00
N ARG A 45 15.08 5.66 -3.72
CA ARG A 45 15.42 5.49 -5.15
C ARG A 45 16.91 5.30 -5.40
N GLU A 46 17.74 5.99 -4.63
CA GLU A 46 19.18 6.09 -4.81
C GLU A 46 19.88 6.46 -3.50
N GLY A 47 21.20 6.58 -3.54
CA GLY A 47 22.02 6.85 -2.37
C GLY A 47 22.25 5.61 -1.51
N GLU A 48 23.26 5.71 -0.65
CA GLU A 48 23.58 4.69 0.34
C GLU A 48 22.99 5.10 1.69
N PRO A 49 22.54 4.14 2.52
CA PRO A 49 22.05 4.42 3.86
C PRO A 49 23.14 5.07 4.72
N ALA A 50 22.73 5.95 5.64
CA ALA A 50 23.66 6.53 6.60
C ALA A 50 24.29 5.42 7.48
N PRO A 51 25.54 5.60 7.96
CA PRO A 51 26.18 4.63 8.84
C PRO A 51 25.28 4.26 10.03
N GLY A 52 25.07 2.96 10.25
CA GLY A 52 24.20 2.44 11.31
C GLY A 52 22.70 2.42 10.99
N HIS A 53 22.28 2.86 9.80
CA HIS A 53 20.87 2.82 9.36
C HIS A 53 20.67 1.72 8.31
N ALA A 54 19.50 1.08 8.35
CA ALA A 54 19.10 0.14 7.31
C ALA A 54 18.70 0.91 6.05
N GLY A 55 19.00 0.33 4.88
CA GLY A 55 18.47 0.82 3.62
C GLY A 55 17.04 0.38 3.36
N ALA A 56 16.47 0.91 2.29
CA ALA A 56 15.08 0.71 1.90
C ALA A 56 14.73 -0.79 1.85
N GLY A 57 13.65 -1.17 2.53
CA GLY A 57 13.17 -2.55 2.57
C GLY A 57 12.80 -3.11 1.19
N PHE A 58 12.72 -4.43 1.06
CA PHE A 58 12.33 -5.03 -0.23
C PHE A 58 10.87 -4.75 -0.58
N TRP A 59 9.94 -4.83 0.38
CA TRP A 59 8.49 -4.66 0.14
C TRP A 59 8.00 -3.22 0.30
N GLY A 60 8.90 -2.26 0.52
CA GLY A 60 8.58 -0.91 0.95
C GLY A 60 9.35 -0.53 2.20
N ASP A 61 9.23 0.75 2.57
CA ASP A 61 9.89 1.33 3.75
C ASP A 61 8.91 2.24 4.50
N LEU A 62 9.18 2.52 5.78
CA LEU A 62 8.32 3.34 6.65
C LEU A 62 8.70 4.83 6.64
N HIS A 63 9.75 5.21 5.91
CA HIS A 63 10.13 6.61 5.70
C HIS A 63 9.30 7.27 4.58
N SER A 64 9.69 8.48 4.16
CA SER A 64 9.07 9.21 3.04
C SER A 64 9.38 8.55 1.70
N CYS A 65 8.75 7.40 1.46
CA CYS A 65 8.89 6.58 0.27
C CYS A 65 7.53 6.09 -0.21
N ASP A 66 7.37 6.01 -1.52
CA ASP A 66 6.26 5.33 -2.19
C ASP A 66 6.58 3.82 -2.26
N ILE A 67 5.63 2.97 -2.65
CA ILE A 67 5.83 1.52 -2.69
C ILE A 67 6.43 1.05 -4.02
N PRO A 68 7.24 -0.03 -4.02
CA PRO A 68 7.67 -0.62 -5.27
C PRO A 68 6.50 -1.30 -6.00
N TYR A 69 6.62 -1.38 -7.33
CA TYR A 69 5.57 -1.96 -8.17
C TYR A 69 5.22 -3.40 -7.81
N TRP A 70 6.18 -4.21 -7.32
CA TRP A 70 5.92 -5.59 -6.93
C TRP A 70 5.08 -5.70 -5.65
N THR A 71 5.11 -4.70 -4.77
CA THR A 71 4.19 -4.64 -3.62
C THR A 71 2.77 -4.36 -4.11
N ALA A 72 2.59 -3.40 -5.02
CA ALA A 72 1.30 -3.12 -5.63
C ALA A 72 0.74 -4.35 -6.38
N GLU A 73 1.59 -5.04 -7.14
CA GLU A 73 1.23 -6.28 -7.83
C GLU A 73 0.76 -7.35 -6.83
N LYS A 74 1.47 -7.53 -5.71
CA LYS A 74 1.06 -8.50 -4.68
C LYS A 74 -0.26 -8.15 -4.02
N ILE A 75 -0.54 -6.87 -3.78
CA ILE A 75 -1.84 -6.42 -3.27
C ILE A 75 -2.96 -6.80 -4.24
N LEU A 76 -2.77 -6.57 -5.54
CA LEU A 76 -3.76 -6.90 -6.57
C LEU A 76 -3.94 -8.42 -6.74
N GLN A 77 -2.85 -9.19 -6.72
CA GLN A 77 -2.91 -10.65 -6.74
C GLN A 77 -3.68 -11.21 -5.54
N TYR A 78 -3.44 -10.64 -4.36
CA TYR A 78 -4.18 -11.02 -3.15
C TYR A 78 -5.66 -10.66 -3.24
N ALA A 79 -5.98 -9.44 -3.70
CA ALA A 79 -7.37 -9.00 -3.87
C ALA A 79 -8.14 -9.89 -4.86
N ALA A 80 -7.52 -10.23 -6.00
CA ALA A 80 -8.11 -11.16 -6.98
C ALA A 80 -8.36 -12.55 -6.40
N ALA A 81 -7.49 -13.05 -5.52
CA ALA A 81 -7.67 -14.34 -4.84
C ALA A 81 -8.77 -14.33 -3.76
N LEU A 82 -9.27 -13.15 -3.36
CA LEU A 82 -10.40 -13.01 -2.43
C LEU A 82 -11.76 -13.00 -3.14
N GLU A 83 -11.78 -12.85 -4.47
CA GLU A 83 -12.99 -13.04 -5.26
C GLU A 83 -13.41 -14.51 -5.14
N LYS A 84 -14.60 -14.73 -4.57
CA LYS A 84 -15.23 -16.06 -4.43
C LYS A 84 -16.23 -16.29 -5.53
#